data_AF-A0A3C1IEF0-F1
#
_entry.id   AF-A0A3C1IEF0-F1
#
_cell.length_a   1.000
_cell.length_b   1.000
_cell.length_c   1.000
_cell.angle_alpha   90.00
_cell.angle_beta   90.00
_cell.angle_gamma   90.00
#
_symmetry.space_group_name_H-M   'P 1'
#
loop_
_entity.id
_entity.type
_entity.pdbx_description
1 polymer ?
#
loop_
_entity_poly.entity_id
_entity_poly.type
_entity_poly.pdbx_seq_one_letter_code
_entity_poly.pdbx_strand_id
1 'polypeptide(L)'
;MGNMKAAQRAKRDAMFLKGPVTFGWIKHNIPDPTSRLILVAEAFMKMATPALKSLELSLKIWDCAGINSKDQRPRVLKKIDQRCKEYWVERREGRTAVLHKGKNPNEITPE
;
A
#
# COMPACT_ATOMS: atom_id res chain seq x y z
N MET A 1 7.97 17.47 -19.05
CA MET A 1 7.16 16.78 -18.01
C MET A 1 7.85 15.59 -17.32
N GLY A 2 8.88 14.94 -17.88
CA GLY A 2 9.56 13.80 -17.23
C GLY A 2 10.31 14.13 -15.93
N ASN A 3 11.00 15.28 -15.91
CA ASN A 3 11.83 15.71 -14.76
C ASN A 3 11.02 15.96 -13.48
N MET A 4 9.79 16.48 -13.61
CA MET A 4 8.90 16.69 -12.45
C MET A 4 8.47 15.37 -11.81
N LYS A 5 8.18 14.33 -12.61
CA LYS A 5 7.83 13.00 -12.08
C LYS A 5 9.02 12.33 -11.39
N ALA A 6 10.23 12.49 -11.94
CA ALA A 6 11.45 11.98 -11.34
C ALA A 6 11.76 12.66 -9.99
N ALA A 7 11.64 13.99 -9.92
CA ALA A 7 11.83 14.75 -8.68
C ALA A 7 10.79 14.38 -7.60
N GLN A 8 9.51 14.23 -7.99
CA GLN A 8 8.46 13.76 -7.09
C GLN A 8 8.72 12.35 -6.56
N ARG A 9 9.25 11.46 -7.40
CA ARG A 9 9.64 10.11 -6.99
C ARG A 9 10.81 10.15 -6.01
N ALA A 10 11.86 10.93 -6.28
CA ALA A 10 12.98 11.08 -5.36
C ALA A 10 12.53 11.59 -3.99
N LYS A 11 11.62 12.58 -3.96
CA LYS A 11 11.04 13.09 -2.71
C LYS A 11 10.26 12.02 -1.93
N ARG A 12 9.54 11.12 -2.63
CA ARG A 12 8.81 10.01 -1.99
C ARG A 12 9.74 8.92 -1.50
N ASP A 13 10.76 8.57 -2.27
CA ASP A 13 11.76 7.56 -1.88
C ASP A 13 12.52 7.98 -0.61
N ALA A 14 12.67 9.29 -0.37
CA ALA A 14 13.27 9.85 0.84
C ALA A 14 12.34 9.90 2.07
N MET A 15 11.04 9.61 1.94
CA MET A 15 10.13 9.62 3.10
C MET A 15 10.40 8.41 4.00
N PHE A 16 10.41 8.64 5.32
CA PHE A 16 10.62 7.61 6.32
C PHE A 16 9.34 6.82 6.60
N LEU A 17 9.48 5.50 6.69
CA LEU A 17 8.45 4.56 7.13
C LEU A 17 8.31 4.60 8.66
N LYS A 18 9.43 4.35 9.34
CA LYS A 18 9.60 4.32 10.81
C LYS A 18 11.11 4.26 11.11
N GLY A 19 11.62 5.16 11.94
CA GLY A 19 13.07 5.23 12.20
C GLY A 19 13.88 5.49 10.90
N PRO A 20 15.08 4.89 10.72
CA PRO A 20 15.94 5.15 9.56
C PRO A 20 15.49 4.48 8.25
N VAL A 21 14.38 3.73 8.25
CA VAL A 21 13.90 3.00 7.07
C VAL A 21 13.09 3.94 6.17
N THR A 22 13.50 4.09 4.91
CA THR A 22 12.80 4.91 3.90
C THR A 22 11.96 4.06 2.94
N PHE A 23 11.01 4.68 2.23
CA PHE A 23 10.28 3.99 1.15
C PHE A 23 11.21 3.56 0.01
N GLY A 24 12.26 4.33 -0.29
CA GLY A 24 13.29 3.94 -1.25
C GLY A 24 14.02 2.66 -0.86
N TRP A 25 14.35 2.52 0.43
CA TRP A 25 14.98 1.30 0.96
C TRP A 25 14.06 0.08 0.79
N ILE A 26 12.77 0.22 1.12
CA ILE A 26 11.76 -0.85 0.95
C ILE A 26 11.67 -1.28 -0.51
N LYS A 27 11.64 -0.31 -1.42
CA LYS A 27 11.55 -0.58 -2.85
C LYS A 27 12.75 -1.35 -3.39
N HIS A 28 13.96 -1.06 -2.89
CA HIS A 28 15.19 -1.71 -3.33
C HIS A 28 15.38 -3.10 -2.70
N ASN A 29 15.01 -3.28 -1.43
CA ASN A 29 15.35 -4.48 -0.66
C ASN A 29 14.20 -5.50 -0.57
N ILE A 30 12.96 -5.10 -0.82
CA ILE A 30 11.80 -6.01 -0.74
C ILE A 30 11.32 -6.33 -2.17
N PRO A 31 11.55 -7.55 -2.68
CA PRO A 31 11.21 -7.89 -4.06
C PRO A 31 9.71 -8.05 -4.27
N ASP A 32 8.97 -8.53 -3.25
CA ASP A 32 7.54 -8.77 -3.37
C ASP A 32 6.72 -7.47 -3.35
N PRO A 33 5.98 -7.15 -4.43
CA PRO A 33 5.18 -5.93 -4.49
C PRO A 33 4.07 -5.88 -3.43
N THR A 34 3.47 -7.03 -3.08
CA THR A 34 2.40 -7.07 -2.07
C THR A 34 2.94 -6.75 -0.69
N SER A 35 4.06 -7.35 -0.28
CA SER A 35 4.75 -7.01 0.98
C SER A 35 5.11 -5.52 1.04
N ARG A 36 5.65 -4.95 -0.05
CA ARG A 36 5.95 -3.52 -0.11
C ARG A 36 4.71 -2.65 0.13
N LEU A 37 3.59 -2.97 -0.52
CA LEU A 37 2.37 -2.19 -0.37
C LEU A 37 1.83 -2.22 1.06
N ILE A 38 1.84 -3.40 1.70
CA ILE A 38 1.37 -3.56 3.09
C ILE A 38 2.22 -2.72 4.04
N LEU A 39 3.55 -2.79 3.93
CA LEU A 39 4.44 -2.02 4.78
C LEU A 39 4.22 -0.52 4.62
N VAL A 40 4.17 -0.04 3.37
CA VAL A 40 3.90 1.37 3.07
C VAL A 40 2.57 1.80 3.67
N ALA A 41 1.50 1.02 3.47
CA ALA A 41 0.18 1.34 3.97
C ALA A 41 0.14 1.38 5.50
N GLU A 42 0.76 0.39 6.18
CA GLU A 42 0.85 0.37 7.64
C GLU A 42 1.52 1.62 8.20
N ALA A 43 2.58 2.11 7.57
CA ALA A 43 3.25 3.32 8.05
C ALA A 43 2.36 4.55 7.93
N PHE A 44 1.68 4.73 6.80
CA PHE A 44 0.73 5.83 6.66
C PHE A 44 -0.40 5.73 7.67
N MET A 45 -0.93 4.53 7.94
CA MET A 45 -1.94 4.31 8.97
C MET A 45 -1.43 4.67 10.38
N LYS A 46 -0.18 4.31 10.70
CA LYS A 46 0.46 4.58 12.01
C LYS A 46 0.88 6.05 12.20
N MET A 47 1.11 6.78 11.11
CA MET A 47 1.46 8.22 11.15
C MET A 47 0.25 9.11 11.48
N ALA A 48 -0.96 8.65 11.17
CA ALA A 48 -2.17 9.37 11.53
C ALA A 48 -2.40 9.35 13.04
N THR A 49 -2.98 10.43 13.58
CA THR A 49 -3.37 10.52 15.00
C THR A 49 -4.88 10.85 15.06
N PRO A 50 -5.74 9.93 15.52
CA PRO A 50 -5.42 8.56 15.95
C PRO A 50 -4.99 7.66 14.78
N ALA A 51 -4.31 6.55 15.10
CA ALA A 51 -3.88 5.59 14.10
C ALA A 51 -5.08 5.01 13.34
N LEU A 52 -4.96 4.94 12.01
CA LEU A 52 -6.02 4.45 11.15
C LEU A 52 -6.00 2.91 11.09
N LYS A 53 -7.16 2.32 10.79
CA LYS A 53 -7.29 0.89 10.46
C LYS A 53 -7.49 0.65 8.96
N SER A 54 -7.61 1.71 8.17
CA SER A 54 -7.81 1.64 6.73
C SER A 54 -7.12 2.79 6.01
N LEU A 55 -6.79 2.59 4.74
CA LEU A 55 -6.07 3.56 3.93
C LEU A 55 -6.50 3.48 2.47
N GLU A 56 -6.84 4.61 1.89
CA GLU A 56 -7.07 4.70 0.45
C GLU A 56 -5.77 4.52 -0.34
N LEU A 57 -5.80 3.59 -1.29
CA LEU A 57 -4.67 3.28 -2.15
C LEU A 57 -4.58 4.30 -3.30
N SER A 58 -4.25 5.54 -2.93
CA SER A 58 -4.00 6.63 -3.88
C SER A 58 -2.72 6.39 -4.70
N LEU A 59 -2.55 7.14 -5.80
CA LEU A 59 -1.34 7.08 -6.63
C LEU A 59 -0.06 7.26 -5.81
N LYS A 60 -0.08 8.12 -4.77
CA LYS A 60 1.06 8.32 -3.86
C LYS A 60 1.46 7.02 -3.17
N ILE A 61 0.49 6.25 -2.67
CA ILE A 61 0.75 4.99 -1.94
C ILE A 61 1.35 3.95 -2.89
N TRP A 62 0.78 3.82 -4.09
CA TRP A 62 1.30 2.93 -5.14
C TRP A 62 2.73 3.30 -5.53
N ASP A 63 3.02 4.58 -5.70
CA ASP A 63 4.33 5.08 -6.07
C ASP A 63 5.37 4.83 -4.97
N CYS A 64 5.01 5.03 -3.70
CA CYS A 64 5.85 4.71 -2.54
C CYS A 64 6.15 3.20 -2.44
N ALA A 65 5.20 2.34 -2.83
CA ALA A 65 5.41 0.90 -2.91
C ALA A 65 6.17 0.45 -4.19
N GLY A 66 6.47 1.38 -5.09
CA GLY A 66 7.14 1.11 -6.36
C GLY A 66 6.25 0.43 -7.42
N ILE A 67 4.93 0.45 -7.26
CA ILE A 67 3.96 -0.27 -8.11
C ILE A 67 3.31 0.71 -9.11
N ASN A 68 3.95 0.85 -10.27
CA ASN A 68 3.55 1.87 -11.25
C ASN A 68 2.74 1.32 -12.43
N SER A 69 2.81 0.01 -12.67
CA SER A 69 2.06 -0.63 -13.75
C SER A 69 0.60 -0.80 -13.35
N LYS A 70 -0.32 -0.42 -14.25
CA LYS A 70 -1.76 -0.63 -14.07
C LYS A 70 -2.11 -2.11 -13.95
N ASP A 71 -1.38 -2.99 -14.63
CA ASP A 71 -1.64 -4.44 -14.63
C ASP A 71 -1.12 -5.12 -13.34
N GLN A 72 -0.12 -4.52 -12.69
CA GLN A 72 0.40 -5.04 -11.43
C GLN A 72 -0.57 -4.80 -10.26
N ARG A 73 -1.31 -3.67 -10.25
CA ARG A 73 -2.17 -3.32 -9.11
C ARG A 73 -3.28 -4.36 -8.86
N PRO A 74 -4.08 -4.80 -9.85
CA PRO A 74 -5.08 -5.85 -9.64
C PRO A 74 -4.48 -7.15 -9.11
N ARG A 75 -3.27 -7.53 -9.58
CA ARG A 75 -2.57 -8.74 -9.12
C ARG A 75 -2.16 -8.64 -7.67
N VAL A 76 -1.64 -7.47 -7.26
CA VAL A 76 -1.29 -7.19 -5.86
C VAL A 76 -2.52 -7.24 -4.97
N LEU A 77 -3.61 -6.59 -5.36
CA LEU A 77 -4.87 -6.61 -4.60
C LEU A 77 -5.42 -8.04 -4.46
N LYS A 78 -5.44 -8.81 -5.56
CA LYS A 78 -5.86 -10.22 -5.54
C LYS A 78 -4.99 -11.06 -4.60
N LYS A 79 -3.67 -10.84 -4.61
CA LYS A 79 -2.75 -11.55 -3.72
C LYS A 79 -2.97 -11.21 -2.24
N ILE A 80 -3.34 -9.97 -1.92
CA ILE A 80 -3.70 -9.56 -0.55
C ILE A 80 -4.91 -10.37 -0.07
N ASP A 81 -6.02 -10.34 -0.83
CA ASP A 81 -7.23 -11.06 -0.45
C ASP A 81 -6.99 -12.59 -0.28
N GLN A 82 -6.09 -13.17 -1.09
CA GLN A 82 -5.81 -14.61 -1.05
C GLN A 82 -4.84 -15.07 0.03
N ARG A 83 -3.88 -14.22 0.43
CA ARG A 83 -2.73 -14.66 1.25
C ARG A 83 -2.53 -13.88 2.53
N CYS A 84 -3.13 -12.71 2.67
CA CYS A 84 -2.88 -11.79 3.78
C CYS A 84 -4.11 -11.72 4.70
N LYS A 85 -4.29 -12.73 5.57
CA LYS A 85 -5.48 -12.86 6.45
C LYS A 85 -5.75 -11.68 7.39
N GLU A 86 -4.74 -10.87 7.68
CA GLU A 86 -4.88 -9.67 8.52
C GLU A 86 -5.31 -8.43 7.71
N TYR A 87 -5.52 -8.57 6.40
CA TYR A 87 -5.84 -7.47 5.50
C TYR A 87 -6.92 -7.87 4.51
N TRP A 88 -7.72 -6.90 4.09
CA TRP A 88 -8.66 -7.09 2.99
C TRP A 88 -8.80 -5.84 2.14
N VAL A 89 -9.19 -6.03 0.88
CA VAL A 89 -9.32 -4.93 -0.09
C VAL A 89 -10.78 -4.62 -0.36
N GLU A 90 -11.18 -3.39 -0.07
CA GLU A 90 -12.46 -2.83 -0.52
C GLU A 90 -12.28 -2.24 -1.93
N ARG A 91 -12.96 -2.84 -2.92
CA ARG A 91 -12.99 -2.34 -4.29
C ARG A 91 -14.22 -1.46 -4.46
N ARG A 92 -13.99 -0.20 -4.83
CA ARG A 92 -15.06 0.79 -5.06
C ARG A 92 -15.10 1.13 -6.55
N GLU A 93 -16.25 0.97 -7.19
CA GLU A 93 -16.42 1.30 -8.60
C GLU A 93 -16.13 2.78 -8.85
N GLY A 94 -15.30 3.08 -9.86
CA GLY A 94 -14.89 4.46 -10.19
C GLY A 94 -14.04 5.18 -9.12
N ARG A 95 -13.65 4.51 -8.03
CA ARG A 95 -12.92 5.14 -6.90
C ARG A 95 -11.64 4.35 -6.55
N THR A 96 -10.81 4.96 -5.70
CA THR A 96 -9.63 4.32 -5.12
C THR A 96 -10.03 3.12 -4.26
N ALA A 97 -9.32 2.01 -4.43
CA ALA A 97 -9.46 0.86 -3.53
C ALA A 97 -8.97 1.24 -2.12
N VAL A 98 -9.57 0.65 -1.10
CA VAL A 98 -9.18 0.86 0.30
C VAL A 98 -8.60 -0.42 0.85
N LEU A 99 -7.41 -0.33 1.45
CA LEU A 99 -6.83 -1.42 2.22
C LEU A 99 -7.27 -1.29 3.66
N HIS A 100 -7.84 -2.36 4.20
CA HIS A 100 -8.23 -2.44 5.60
C HIS A 100 -7.30 -3.39 6.35
N LYS A 101 -6.97 -3.05 7.59
CA LYS A 101 -6.25 -3.89 8.54
C LYS A 101 -7.23 -4.49 9.54
N GLY A 102 -7.29 -5.81 9.60
CA GLY A 102 -8.23 -6.60 10.38
C GLY A 102 -8.97 -7.62 9.52
N LYS A 103 -9.86 -8.38 10.13
CA LYS A 103 -10.74 -9.32 9.42
C LYS A 103 -11.73 -8.57 8.54
N ASN A 104 -12.09 -9.16 7.41
CA ASN A 104 -13.17 -8.64 6.58
C ASN A 104 -14.50 -8.86 7.33
N PRO A 105 -15.29 -7.81 7.60
CA PRO A 105 -16.57 -7.95 8.31
C PRO A 105 -17.59 -8.78 7.54
N ASN A 106 -17.40 -8.99 6.23
CA ASN A 106 -18.27 -9.78 5.36
C ASN A 106 -17.76 -11.21 5.14
N GLU A 107 -16.65 -11.60 5.76
CA GLU A 107 -16.17 -12.98 5.71
C GLU A 107 -17.00 -13.83 6.68
N ILE A 108 -17.91 -14.62 6.13
CA ILE A 108 -18.68 -15.61 6.90
C ILE A 108 -17.68 -16.69 7.34
N THR A 109 -17.23 -16.65 8.59
CA THR A 109 -16.53 -17.79 9.20
C THR A 109 -17.54 -18.92 9.37
N PRO A 110 -17.35 -20.10 8.76
CA PRO A 110 -18.12 -21.28 9.14
C PRO A 110 -17.78 -21.62 10.59
N GLU A 111 -18.82 -21.82 11.40
CA GLU A 111 -18.72 -22.34 12.78
C GLU A 111 -18.17 -23.77 12.81
#